data_AF-A0A2T4YL49-F1
#
_entry.id   AF-A0A2T4YL49-F1
#
_cell.length_a   1.000
_cell.length_b   1.000
_cell.length_c   1.000
_cell.angle_alpha   90.00
_cell.angle_beta   90.00
_cell.angle_gamma   90.00
#
_symmetry.space_group_name_H-M   'P 1'
#
loop_
_entity.id
_entity.type
_entity.pdbx_description
1 polymer ?
#
loop_
_entity_poly.entity_id
_entity_poly.type
_entity_poly.pdbx_seq_one_letter_code
_entity_poly.pdbx_strand_id
1 'polypeptide(L)'
;MFKFVKMTEFSDSAFVRSKLTGAIISKCSERYRHDCEIEFLSSLPTLRLDVMLNGGGDHPCRSRSLTAVRGSAEVAFICSDIQRLRAINARLGA
;
A
#
# COMPACT_ATOMS: atom_id res chain seq x y z
N MET A 1 36.61 -14.65 0.62
CA MET A 1 36.68 -13.27 0.08
C MET A 1 35.39 -13.01 -0.69
N PHE A 2 34.37 -12.48 -0.04
CA PHE A 2 33.07 -12.22 -0.68
C PHE A 2 33.13 -10.85 -1.36
N LYS A 3 32.94 -10.82 -2.67
CA LYS A 3 32.83 -9.59 -3.46
C LYS A 3 31.61 -8.82 -2.97
N PHE A 4 31.85 -7.69 -2.32
CA PHE A 4 30.83 -6.67 -2.11
C PHE A 4 30.30 -6.24 -3.48
N VAL A 5 29.07 -6.65 -3.79
CA VAL A 5 28.34 -6.10 -4.92
C VAL A 5 28.16 -4.62 -4.62
N LYS A 6 28.78 -3.78 -5.46
CA LYS A 6 28.64 -2.33 -5.46
C LYS A 6 27.14 -2.02 -5.58
N MET A 7 26.51 -1.57 -4.49
CA MET A 7 25.18 -0.95 -4.49
C MET A 7 25.25 0.46 -5.10
N THR A 8 25.86 0.60 -6.27
CA THR A 8 25.89 1.86 -7.01
C THR A 8 24.85 1.79 -8.10
N GLU A 9 23.58 1.96 -7.72
CA GLU A 9 22.46 2.44 -8.56
C GLU A 9 21.19 2.65 -7.71
N PHE A 10 21.29 3.46 -6.65
CA PHE A 10 20.11 4.02 -5.96
C PHE A 10 20.22 5.55 -5.95
N SER A 11 19.96 6.18 -7.09
CA SER A 11 19.64 7.60 -7.06
C SER A 11 18.65 7.93 -8.16
N ASP A 12 17.40 8.12 -7.75
CA ASP A 12 16.49 9.08 -8.37
C ASP A 12 15.55 9.65 -7.28
N SER A 13 16.15 10.40 -6.36
CA SER A 13 15.59 10.94 -5.12
C SER A 13 15.29 9.90 -4.02
N ALA A 14 16.02 10.00 -2.91
CA ALA A 14 15.74 9.28 -1.65
C ALA A 14 14.36 9.65 -1.05
N PHE A 15 13.74 10.69 -1.60
CA PHE A 15 12.44 11.19 -1.21
C PHE A 15 11.43 11.11 -2.36
N VAL A 16 10.16 11.00 -2.04
CA VAL A 16 9.06 10.99 -3.00
C VAL A 16 7.91 11.81 -2.46
N ARG A 17 7.08 12.36 -3.35
CA ARG A 17 5.83 13.00 -2.94
C ARG A 17 4.78 11.93 -2.66
N SER A 18 4.27 11.90 -1.44
CA SER A 18 3.19 11.01 -1.03
C SER A 18 1.94 11.22 -1.89
N LYS A 19 1.33 10.14 -2.35
CA LYS A 19 0.09 10.21 -3.13
C LYS A 19 -1.13 10.49 -2.26
N LEU A 20 -1.07 10.09 -0.99
CA LEU A 20 -2.14 10.30 -0.01
C LEU A 20 -2.15 11.70 0.56
N THR A 21 -0.98 12.26 0.84
CA THR A 21 -0.84 13.50 1.61
C THR A 21 -0.19 14.64 0.84
N GLY A 22 0.47 14.36 -0.29
CA GLY A 22 1.26 15.35 -1.02
C GLY A 22 2.56 15.76 -0.33
N ALA A 23 2.88 15.21 0.85
CA ALA A 23 4.10 15.51 1.59
C ALA A 23 5.33 14.83 0.96
N ILE A 24 6.52 15.42 1.13
CA ILE A 24 7.77 14.77 0.74
C ILE A 24 8.18 13.78 1.83
N ILE A 25 8.29 12.51 1.48
CA ILE A 25 8.59 11.39 2.41
C ILE A 25 9.81 10.59 1.92
N SER A 26 10.54 9.97 2.83
CA SER A 26 11.67 9.09 2.47
C SER A 26 11.19 7.74 1.96
N LYS A 27 11.82 7.21 0.90
CA LYS A 27 11.55 5.86 0.36
C LYS A 27 11.88 4.73 1.34
N CYS A 28 12.63 5.01 2.41
CA CYS A 28 12.92 4.03 3.47
C CYS A 28 11.99 4.14 4.68
N SER A 29 11.00 5.04 4.66
CA SER A 29 10.10 5.29 5.79
C SER A 29 8.89 4.35 5.81
N GLU A 30 8.35 4.11 7.01
CA GLU A 30 7.06 3.44 7.20
C GLU A 30 5.95 4.09 6.38
N ARG A 31 5.97 5.43 6.27
CA ARG A 31 4.99 6.19 5.48
C ARG A 31 5.04 5.84 4.00
N TYR A 32 6.24 5.62 3.44
CA TYR A 32 6.35 5.21 2.05
C TYR A 32 5.83 3.79 1.84
N ARG A 33 6.12 2.87 2.78
CA ARG A 33 5.56 1.52 2.73
C ARG A 33 4.03 1.53 2.80
N HIS A 34 3.46 2.38 3.66
CA HIS A 34 2.01 2.60 3.73
C HIS A 34 1.45 3.15 2.43
N ASP A 35 2.06 4.19 1.85
CA ASP A 35 1.64 4.75 0.55
C ASP A 35 1.63 3.67 -0.55
N CYS A 36 2.67 2.83 -0.62
CA CYS A 36 2.73 1.72 -1.57
C CYS A 36 1.65 0.65 -1.30
N GLU A 37 1.38 0.32 -0.05
CA GLU A 37 0.32 -0.63 0.33
C GLU A 37 -1.05 -0.09 -0.10
N ILE A 38 -1.36 1.16 0.22
CA ILE A 38 -2.63 1.78 -0.17
C ILE A 38 -2.75 1.90 -1.69
N GLU A 39 -1.67 2.26 -2.39
CA GLU A 39 -1.67 2.30 -3.85
C GLU A 39 -2.00 0.93 -4.45
N PHE A 40 -1.29 -0.12 -4.00
CA PHE A 40 -1.55 -1.49 -4.44
C PHE A 40 -3.01 -1.89 -4.19
N LEU A 41 -3.51 -1.73 -2.96
CA LEU A 41 -4.88 -2.09 -2.60
C LEU A 41 -5.92 -1.28 -3.39
N SER A 42 -5.66 0.00 -3.65
CA SER A 42 -6.58 0.86 -4.40
C SER A 42 -6.75 0.43 -5.85
N SER A 43 -5.71 -0.17 -6.44
CA SER A 43 -5.68 -0.68 -7.82
C SER A 43 -6.42 -2.00 -8.01
N LEU A 44 -6.74 -2.71 -6.92
CA LEU A 44 -7.43 -3.99 -7.01
C LEU A 44 -8.91 -3.81 -7.37
N PRO A 45 -9.48 -4.77 -8.13
CA PRO A 45 -10.93 -4.88 -8.29
C PRO A 45 -11.62 -5.06 -6.93
N THR A 46 -12.82 -4.49 -6.78
CA THR A 46 -13.57 -4.47 -5.51
C THR A 46 -13.68 -5.85 -4.85
N LEU A 47 -13.98 -6.90 -5.61
CA LEU A 47 -14.10 -8.25 -5.08
C LEU A 47 -12.77 -8.77 -4.48
N ARG A 48 -11.65 -8.50 -5.17
CA ARG A 48 -10.32 -8.94 -4.72
C ARG A 48 -9.84 -8.13 -3.52
N LEU A 49 -10.17 -6.84 -3.49
CA LEU A 49 -9.89 -5.97 -2.35
C LEU A 49 -10.64 -6.47 -1.10
N ASP A 50 -11.93 -6.80 -1.23
CA ASP A 50 -12.73 -7.30 -0.11
C ASP A 50 -12.16 -8.62 0.45
N VAL A 51 -11.78 -9.56 -0.42
CA VAL A 51 -11.13 -10.81 0.00
C VAL A 51 -9.80 -10.55 0.73
N MET A 52 -8.99 -9.58 0.30
CA MET A 52 -7.74 -9.25 0.99
C MET A 52 -7.97 -8.57 2.34
N LEU A 53 -8.95 -7.68 2.43
CA LEU A 53 -9.24 -6.93 3.66
C LEU A 53 -9.93 -7.80 4.70
N ASN A 54 -11.03 -8.46 4.30
CA ASN A 54 -11.95 -9.15 5.20
C ASN A 54 -11.77 -10.67 5.19
N GLY A 55 -11.21 -11.22 4.12
CA GLY A 55 -11.16 -12.66 3.88
C GLY A 55 -12.34 -13.11 3.02
N GLY A 56 -12.16 -14.22 2.30
CA GLY A 56 -13.21 -14.83 1.48
C GLY A 56 -13.64 -16.18 2.05
N GLY A 57 -14.95 -16.43 2.04
CA GLY A 57 -15.49 -17.76 2.30
C GLY A 57 -15.02 -18.78 1.25
N ASP A 58 -14.57 -19.93 1.74
CA ASP A 58 -14.24 -21.16 0.99
C ASP A 58 -13.02 -21.17 0.06
N HIS A 59 -12.19 -20.12 0.05
CA HIS A 59 -10.91 -20.20 -0.67
C HIS A 59 -9.81 -20.84 0.21
N PRO A 60 -9.20 -21.98 -0.20
CA PRO A 60 -8.17 -22.69 0.58
C PRO A 60 -6.83 -21.95 0.66
N CYS A 61 -6.73 -20.73 0.11
CA CYS A 61 -5.59 -19.87 0.32
C CYS A 61 -5.57 -19.42 1.80
N ARG A 62 -4.77 -20.14 2.60
CA ARG A 62 -4.44 -19.92 4.03
C ARG A 62 -3.86 -18.55 4.37
N SER A 63 -3.98 -17.56 3.50
CA SER A 63 -3.55 -16.19 3.72
C SER A 63 -4.52 -15.55 4.71
N ARG A 64 -4.04 -15.19 5.91
CA ARG A 64 -4.85 -14.43 6.88
C ARG A 64 -5.23 -13.09 6.24
N SER A 65 -6.50 -12.73 6.30
CA SER A 65 -6.97 -11.41 5.85
C SER A 65 -6.28 -10.30 6.65
N LEU A 66 -6.22 -9.09 6.09
CA LEU A 66 -5.68 -7.93 6.81
C LEU A 66 -6.42 -7.71 8.14
N THR A 67 -7.74 -7.91 8.17
CA THR A 67 -8.52 -7.83 9.42
C THR A 67 -8.07 -8.86 10.45
N ALA A 68 -7.73 -10.09 10.03
CA ALA A 68 -7.23 -11.12 10.93
C ALA A 68 -5.79 -10.87 11.43
N VAL A 69 -4.98 -10.12 10.69
CA VAL A 69 -3.58 -9.83 11.05
C VAL A 69 -3.44 -8.53 11.85
N ARG A 70 -4.18 -7.49 11.46
CA ARG A 70 -4.02 -6.10 11.94
C ARG A 70 -5.23 -5.59 12.75
N GLY A 71 -6.34 -6.33 12.74
CA GLY A 71 -7.57 -5.96 13.43
C GLY A 71 -8.44 -4.99 12.62
N SER A 72 -9.72 -4.96 12.97
CA SER A 72 -10.74 -4.20 12.25
C SER A 72 -10.53 -2.68 12.30
N ALA A 73 -9.97 -2.16 13.39
CA ALA A 73 -9.69 -0.73 13.54
C ALA A 73 -8.64 -0.26 12.52
N GLU A 74 -7.53 -0.98 12.38
CA GLU A 74 -6.49 -0.64 11.40
C GLU A 74 -6.99 -0.79 9.97
N VAL A 75 -7.78 -1.83 9.69
CA VAL A 75 -8.41 -2.01 8.38
C VAL A 75 -9.38 -0.89 8.04
N ALA A 76 -10.12 -0.35 9.01
CA ALA A 76 -10.97 0.81 8.78
C ALA A 76 -10.16 2.06 8.36
N PHE A 77 -8.97 2.26 8.93
CA PHE A 77 -8.05 3.32 8.48
C PHE A 77 -7.55 3.07 7.05
N ILE A 78 -7.15 1.85 6.73
CA ILE A 78 -6.73 1.45 5.37
C ILE A 78 -7.85 1.71 4.36
N CYS A 79 -9.08 1.34 4.68
CA CYS A 79 -10.26 1.59 3.84
C CYS A 79 -10.47 3.09 3.58
N SER A 80 -10.33 3.92 4.63
CA SER A 80 -10.44 5.38 4.52
C SER A 80 -9.36 5.97 3.60
N ASP A 81 -8.12 5.51 3.72
CA ASP A 81 -7.01 5.96 2.88
C ASP A 81 -7.16 5.51 1.41
N ILE A 82 -7.67 4.30 1.18
CA ILE A 82 -8.00 3.82 -0.19
C ILE A 82 -9.07 4.71 -0.82
N GLN A 83 -10.14 5.03 -0.09
CA GLN A 83 -11.20 5.91 -0.58
C GLN A 83 -10.65 7.31 -0.90
N ARG A 84 -9.80 7.85 -0.02
CA ARG A 84 -9.12 9.13 -0.24
C ARG A 84 -8.29 9.10 -1.52
N LEU A 85 -7.46 8.06 -1.72
CA LEU A 85 -6.62 7.96 -2.91
C LEU A 85 -7.44 7.86 -4.20
N ARG A 86 -8.50 7.05 -4.21
CA ARG A 86 -9.42 6.94 -5.35
C ARG A 86 -10.08 8.28 -5.68
N ALA A 87 -10.49 9.04 -4.67
CA ALA A 87 -11.06 10.37 -4.86
C ALA A 87 -10.04 11.38 -5.42
N ILE A 88 -8.78 11.31 -4.98
CA ILE A 88 -7.68 12.12 -5.53
C ILE A 88 -7.48 11.77 -7.02
N ASN A 89 -7.36 10.50 -7.36
CA ASN A 89 -7.14 10.06 -8.74
C ASN A 89 -8.29 10.47 -9.66
N ALA A 90 -9.54 10.31 -9.20
CA ALA A 90 -10.72 10.73 -9.95
C ALA A 90 -10.75 12.25 -10.25
N ARG A 91 -10.20 13.08 -9.36
CA ARG A 91 -10.08 14.53 -9.58
C ARG A 91 -8.95 14.89 -10.53
N LEU A 92 -7.90 14.07 -10.57
CA LEU A 92 -6.72 14.29 -11.41
C LEU A 92 -6.86 13.73 -12.83
N GLY A 93 -7.96 13.04 -13.13
CA GLY A 93 -8.21 12.46 -14.45
C GLY A 93 -7.24 11.32 -14.82
N ALA A 94 -6.70 10.64 -13.80
CA ALA A 94 -5.78 9.50 -13.95
C ALA A 94 -6.53 8.17 -14.13
#